data_AF-A0A7C1C0A2-F1
#
_entry.id   AF-A0A7C1C0A2-F1
#
_cell.length_a   1.000
_cell.length_b   1.000
_cell.length_c   1.000
_cell.angle_alpha   90.00
_cell.angle_beta   90.00
_cell.angle_gamma   90.00
#
_symmetry.space_group_name_H-M   'P 1'
#
loop_
_entity.id
_entity.type
_entity.pdbx_description
1 polymer ?
#
loop_
_entity_poly.entity_id
_entity_poly.type
_entity_poly.pdbx_seq_one_letter_code
_entity_poly.pdbx_strand_id
1 'polypeptide(L)'
;GSLAHICTRFRLPVTALRGKTGHFVKALHPTPAVCGLPKEKAWQLISETEKHQRHFYTGFLGPWQMENRSHLFVNLRCARFLNEKLALYVGGGLTAASKPEEEWQETEDKSSTILSVVENLRNFAP
;
A
#
# COMPACT_ATOMS: atom_id res chain seq x y z
N GLY A 1 3.61 7.17 -14.48
CA GLY A 1 2.45 6.47 -15.07
C GLY A 1 1.31 7.46 -15.27
N SER A 2 0.54 7.32 -16.35
CA SER A 2 -0.61 8.16 -16.71
C SER A 2 -1.89 7.72 -16.00
N LEU A 3 -1.86 7.65 -14.66
CA LEU A 3 -3.04 7.27 -13.86
C LEU A 3 -3.49 8.46 -13.02
N ALA A 4 -4.77 8.83 -13.14
CA ALA A 4 -5.38 9.82 -12.26
C ALA A 4 -5.95 9.13 -11.02
N HIS A 5 -5.75 9.74 -9.84
CA HIS A 5 -6.36 9.29 -8.60
C HIS A 5 -7.29 10.38 -8.05
N ILE A 6 -8.48 9.98 -7.62
CA ILE A 6 -9.34 10.86 -6.83
C ILE A 6 -8.64 11.13 -5.50
N CYS A 7 -8.50 12.40 -5.14
CA CYS A 7 -7.77 12.83 -3.94
C CYS A 7 -8.60 13.82 -3.14
N THR A 8 -8.79 13.52 -1.86
CA THR A 8 -9.32 14.46 -0.87
C THR A 8 -8.24 14.74 0.16
N ARG A 9 -7.97 16.01 0.45
CA ARG A 9 -6.95 16.44 1.41
C ARG A 9 -7.59 16.93 2.70
N PHE A 10 -7.24 16.30 3.81
CA PHE A 10 -7.62 16.74 5.16
C PHE A 10 -6.47 17.50 5.82
N ARG A 11 -6.78 18.60 6.51
CA ARG A 11 -5.80 19.41 7.25
C ARG A 11 -6.34 19.70 8.64
N LEU A 12 -5.48 19.58 9.63
CA LEU A 12 -5.79 19.76 11.04
C LEU A 12 -4.68 20.60 11.69
N PRO A 13 -4.98 21.46 12.68
CA PRO A 13 -3.95 22.16 13.43
C PRO A 13 -3.01 21.19 14.15
N VAL A 14 -1.70 21.45 14.10
CA VAL A 14 -0.70 20.57 14.74
C VAL A 14 -0.89 20.46 16.25
N THR A 15 -1.47 21.48 16.88
CA THR A 15 -1.82 21.50 18.31
C THR A 15 -2.76 20.37 18.70
N ALA A 16 -3.64 19.93 17.79
CA ALA A 16 -4.54 18.79 18.02
C ALA A 16 -3.81 17.45 18.15
N LEU A 17 -2.59 17.35 17.61
CA LEU A 17 -1.79 16.12 17.58
C LEU A 17 -0.61 16.12 18.56
N ARG A 18 -0.43 17.19 19.36
CA ARG A 18 0.71 17.32 20.28
C ARG A 18 0.76 16.14 21.26
N GLY A 19 1.87 15.39 21.25
CA GLY A 19 2.06 14.18 22.06
C GLY A 19 1.22 12.96 21.63
N LYS A 20 0.43 13.06 20.54
CA LYS A 20 -0.50 12.03 20.08
C LYS A 20 -0.24 11.56 18.64
N THR A 21 0.78 12.09 17.95
CA THR A 21 1.09 11.75 16.54
C THR A 21 1.15 10.25 16.30
N GLY A 22 1.82 9.47 17.16
CA GLY A 22 1.92 8.02 17.03
C GLY A 22 0.56 7.31 17.14
N HIS A 23 -0.29 7.72 18.09
CA HIS A 23 -1.64 7.18 18.22
C HIS A 23 -2.51 7.53 17.02
N PHE A 24 -2.41 8.76 16.52
CA PHE A 24 -3.15 9.20 15.34
C PHE A 24 -2.77 8.40 14.10
N VAL A 25 -1.47 8.21 13.85
CA VAL A 25 -0.99 7.38 12.73
C VAL A 25 -1.45 5.93 12.87
N LYS A 26 -1.38 5.35 14.07
CA LYS A 26 -1.91 4.00 14.33
C LYS A 26 -3.42 3.91 14.07
N ALA A 27 -4.19 4.93 14.43
CA ALA A 27 -5.64 4.95 14.20
C ALA A 27 -6.00 5.02 12.71
N LEU A 28 -5.16 5.67 11.89
CA LEU A 28 -5.32 5.73 10.43
C LEU A 28 -4.93 4.42 9.73
N HIS A 29 -4.16 3.55 10.38
CA HIS A 29 -3.67 2.31 9.78
C HIS A 29 -4.58 1.12 10.13
N PRO A 30 -4.83 0.20 9.18
CA PRO A 30 -4.74 0.39 7.73
C PRO A 30 -5.86 1.33 7.23
N THR A 31 -5.59 2.08 6.16
CA THR A 31 -6.61 2.97 5.59
C THR A 31 -7.69 2.16 4.88
N PRO A 32 -8.92 2.69 4.74
CA PRO A 32 -9.98 2.08 3.94
C PRO A 32 -9.55 1.69 2.52
N ALA A 33 -8.65 2.44 1.91
CA ALA A 33 -8.19 2.21 0.54
C ALA A 33 -7.37 0.91 0.37
N VAL A 34 -6.82 0.34 1.45
CA VAL A 34 -5.98 -0.87 1.38
C VAL A 34 -6.50 -2.06 2.20
N CYS A 35 -7.51 -1.81 3.03
CA CYS A 35 -8.16 -2.81 3.86
C CYS A 35 -9.63 -2.96 3.48
N GLY A 36 -10.38 -1.86 3.42
CA GLY A 36 -11.82 -1.82 3.17
C GLY A 36 -12.61 -1.24 4.35
N LEU A 37 -13.94 -1.26 4.22
CA LEU A 37 -14.89 -0.82 5.25
C LEU A 37 -16.06 -1.81 5.37
N PRO A 38 -16.50 -2.20 6.59
CA PRO A 38 -15.90 -1.91 7.90
C PRO A 38 -14.51 -2.54 8.07
N LYS A 39 -13.59 -1.81 8.70
CA LYS A 39 -12.15 -2.14 8.74
C LYS A 39 -11.88 -3.54 9.31
N GLU A 40 -12.51 -3.89 10.42
CA GLU A 40 -12.29 -5.16 11.11
C GLU A 40 -12.76 -6.35 10.28
N LYS A 41 -13.94 -6.23 9.65
CA LYS A 41 -14.49 -7.26 8.76
C LYS A 41 -13.65 -7.44 7.51
N ALA A 42 -13.22 -6.34 6.91
CA ALA A 42 -12.40 -6.38 5.71
C ALA A 42 -11.01 -6.97 6.01
N TRP A 43 -10.42 -6.62 7.15
CA TRP A 43 -9.16 -7.20 7.61
C TRP A 43 -9.27 -8.71 7.86
N GLN A 44 -10.36 -9.15 8.48
CA GLN A 44 -10.63 -10.58 8.70
C GLN A 44 -10.71 -11.33 7.36
N LEU A 45 -11.49 -10.84 6.41
CA LEU A 45 -11.63 -11.45 5.08
C LEU A 45 -10.27 -11.54 4.36
N ILE A 46 -9.48 -10.46 4.39
CA ILE A 46 -8.12 -10.44 3.84
C ILE A 46 -7.26 -11.53 4.49
N SER A 47 -7.28 -11.61 5.82
CA SER A 47 -6.47 -12.55 6.59
C SER A 47 -6.86 -14.01 6.35
N GLU A 48 -8.14 -14.28 6.09
CA GLU A 48 -8.66 -15.61 5.79
C GLU A 48 -8.40 -16.03 4.33
N THR A 49 -8.39 -15.07 3.41
CA THR A 49 -8.28 -15.33 1.96
C THR A 49 -6.83 -15.37 1.47
N GLU A 50 -5.98 -14.45 1.96
CA GLU A 50 -4.59 -14.36 1.52
C GLU A 50 -3.72 -15.43 2.16
N LYS A 51 -3.18 -16.34 1.34
CA LYS A 51 -2.28 -17.42 1.79
C LYS A 51 -0.84 -16.95 2.09
N HIS A 52 -0.60 -15.64 2.10
CA HIS A 52 0.72 -15.05 2.27
C HIS A 52 0.66 -13.89 3.27
N GLN A 53 1.82 -13.55 3.84
CA GLN A 53 1.94 -12.38 4.71
C GLN A 53 2.24 -11.13 3.86
N ARG A 54 1.49 -10.05 4.11
CA ARG A 54 1.72 -8.76 3.45
C ARG A 54 3.04 -8.09 3.87
N HIS A 55 3.62 -8.46 5.02
CA HIS A 55 4.84 -7.82 5.57
C HIS A 55 4.72 -6.28 5.59
N PHE A 56 5.51 -5.56 4.78
CA PHE A 56 5.44 -4.10 4.69
C PHE A 56 4.43 -3.59 3.67
N TYR A 57 3.85 -4.45 2.83
CA TYR A 57 2.83 -4.06 1.85
C TYR A 57 1.59 -3.53 2.57
N THR A 58 1.03 -2.42 2.09
CA THR A 58 -0.09 -1.67 2.70
C THR A 58 0.19 -1.03 4.08
N GLY A 59 1.43 -1.15 4.56
CA GLY A 59 1.95 -0.45 5.75
C GLY A 59 2.22 1.05 5.50
N PHE A 60 2.70 1.75 6.53
CA PHE A 60 3.26 3.10 6.37
C PHE A 60 4.79 3.06 6.26
N LEU A 61 5.34 3.90 5.39
CA LEU A 61 6.77 4.08 5.17
C LEU A 61 7.11 5.57 5.06
N GLY A 62 8.24 5.99 5.62
CA GLY A 62 8.82 7.32 5.39
C GLY A 62 9.44 7.94 6.64
N PRO A 63 9.97 9.18 6.53
CA PRO A 63 10.58 9.89 7.63
C PRO A 63 9.65 10.04 8.84
N TRP A 64 10.13 9.63 10.00
CA TRP A 64 9.42 9.75 11.27
C TRP A 64 10.14 10.73 12.20
N GLN A 65 9.44 11.81 12.56
CA GLN A 65 9.93 12.86 13.47
C GLN A 65 11.31 13.46 13.11
N MET A 66 11.69 13.44 11.83
CA MET A 66 12.86 14.17 11.35
C MET A 66 12.55 15.66 11.33
N GLU A 67 13.37 16.46 12.01
CA GLU A 67 13.18 17.92 12.13
C GLU A 67 11.75 18.28 12.61
N ASN A 68 11.22 17.53 13.58
CA ASN A 68 9.85 17.67 14.10
C ASN A 68 8.73 17.48 13.04
N ARG A 69 9.04 16.85 11.91
CA ARG A 69 8.10 16.55 10.83
C ARG A 69 8.06 15.04 10.58
N SER A 70 6.91 14.55 10.14
CA SER A 70 6.76 13.18 9.68
C SER A 70 6.13 13.20 8.31
N HIS A 71 6.68 12.42 7.39
CA HIS A 71 6.14 12.26 6.05
C HIS A 71 5.97 10.77 5.80
N LEU A 72 4.76 10.28 6.02
CA LEU A 72 4.43 8.87 5.89
C LEU A 72 3.57 8.64 4.66
N PHE A 73 3.88 7.58 3.93
CA PHE A 73 3.20 7.15 2.73
C PHE A 73 2.69 5.73 2.93
N VAL A 74 1.56 5.39 2.31
CA VAL A 74 1.11 4.00 2.24
C VAL A 74 2.03 3.25 1.27
N ASN A 75 2.65 2.17 1.74
CA ASN A 75 3.60 1.38 0.96
C ASN A 75 2.86 0.48 -0.03
N LEU A 76 2.69 0.99 -1.25
CA LEU A 76 2.04 0.32 -2.37
C LEU A 76 3.02 0.18 -3.53
N ARG A 77 2.73 -0.73 -4.46
CA ARG A 77 3.61 -1.02 -5.61
C ARG A 77 5.06 -1.23 -5.14
N CYS A 78 5.23 -2.15 -4.19
CA CYS A 78 6.51 -2.46 -3.59
C CYS A 78 6.92 -3.90 -3.88
N ALA A 79 8.22 -4.17 -3.74
CA ALA A 79 8.78 -5.50 -3.85
C ALA A 79 9.59 -5.83 -2.60
N ARG A 80 9.63 -7.12 -2.24
CA ARG A 80 10.55 -7.65 -1.24
C ARG A 80 11.61 -8.49 -1.94
N PHE A 81 12.87 -8.08 -1.76
CA PHE A 81 14.02 -8.87 -2.16
C PHE A 81 14.20 -10.03 -1.17
N LEU A 82 14.28 -11.23 -1.72
CA LEU A 82 14.69 -12.47 -1.08
C LEU A 82 15.99 -12.90 -1.76
N ASN A 83 16.72 -13.86 -1.17
CA ASN A 83 18.08 -14.23 -1.65
C ASN A 83 18.20 -14.34 -3.17
N GLU A 84 17.36 -15.16 -3.80
CA GLU A 84 17.38 -15.39 -5.26
C GLU A 84 16.03 -15.08 -5.92
N LYS A 85 15.13 -14.41 -5.20
CA LYS A 85 13.75 -14.18 -5.64
C LYS A 85 13.29 -12.78 -5.29
N LEU A 86 12.34 -12.28 -6.07
CA LEU A 86 11.64 -11.05 -5.78
C LEU A 86 10.16 -11.37 -5.57
N ALA A 87 9.59 -10.94 -4.45
CA ALA A 87 8.15 -10.99 -4.23
C ALA A 87 7.55 -9.61 -4.53
N LEU A 88 6.69 -9.53 -5.53
CA LEU A 88 5.94 -8.33 -5.86
C LEU A 88 4.61 -8.31 -5.11
N TYR A 89 4.24 -7.15 -4.58
CA TYR A 89 2.97 -6.97 -3.89
C TYR A 89 2.08 -6.00 -4.63
N VAL A 90 0.94 -6.51 -5.07
CA VAL A 90 -0.06 -5.80 -5.85
C VAL A 90 -1.45 -6.21 -5.35
N GLY A 91 -2.41 -5.30 -5.47
CA GLY A 91 -3.77 -5.52 -5.02
C GLY A 91 -4.72 -4.46 -5.56
N GLY A 92 -6.01 -4.71 -5.39
CA GLY A 92 -7.11 -3.85 -5.83
C GLY A 92 -8.20 -3.78 -4.75
N GLY A 93 -9.07 -2.79 -4.88
CA GLY A 93 -10.23 -2.64 -4.00
C GLY A 93 -11.43 -3.35 -4.62
N LEU A 94 -11.98 -4.35 -3.94
CA LEU A 94 -13.15 -5.07 -4.44
C LEU A 94 -14.45 -4.41 -3.97
N THR A 95 -15.41 -4.29 -4.87
CA THR A 95 -16.77 -3.83 -4.59
C THR A 95 -17.79 -4.86 -5.04
N ALA A 96 -19.06 -4.68 -4.68
CA ALA A 96 -20.14 -5.56 -5.16
C ALA A 96 -20.33 -5.52 -6.69
N ALA A 97 -19.82 -4.49 -7.37
CA ALA A 97 -19.87 -4.35 -8.81
C ALA A 97 -18.61 -4.87 -9.52
N SER A 98 -17.60 -5.30 -8.76
CA SER A 98 -16.33 -5.80 -9.30
C SER A 98 -16.54 -7.11 -10.05
N LYS A 99 -15.82 -7.27 -11.17
CA LYS A 99 -15.77 -8.54 -11.92
C LYS A 99 -14.40 -9.19 -11.73
N PRO A 100 -14.31 -10.47 -11.32
CA PRO A 100 -13.04 -11.12 -11.01
C PRO A 100 -11.97 -10.98 -12.10
N GLU A 101 -12.36 -11.09 -13.36
CA GLU A 101 -11.45 -11.01 -14.51
C GLU A 101 -10.89 -9.61 -14.71
N GLU A 102 -11.71 -8.57 -14.49
CA GLU A 102 -11.28 -7.17 -14.59
C GLU A 102 -10.32 -6.81 -13.45
N GLU A 103 -10.60 -7.28 -12.24
CA GLU A 103 -9.74 -7.07 -11.06
C GLU A 103 -8.40 -7.79 -11.20
N TRP A 104 -8.41 -9.00 -11.77
CA TRP A 104 -7.20 -9.73 -12.10
C TRP A 104 -6.33 -8.94 -13.10
N GLN A 105 -6.94 -8.47 -14.20
CA GLN A 105 -6.22 -7.66 -15.19
C GLN A 105 -5.65 -6.38 -14.57
N GLU A 106 -6.40 -5.70 -13.70
CA GLU A 106 -5.92 -4.52 -12.99
C GLU A 106 -4.69 -4.83 -12.11
N THR A 107 -4.65 -6.00 -11.47
CA THR A 107 -3.46 -6.41 -10.70
C THR A 107 -2.26 -6.73 -11.59
N GLU A 108 -2.46 -7.38 -12.73
CA GLU A 108 -1.40 -7.62 -13.71
C GLU A 108 -0.84 -6.30 -14.25
N ASP A 109 -1.71 -5.36 -14.64
CA ASP A 109 -1.33 -4.04 -15.15
C ASP A 109 -0.53 -3.24 -14.12
N LYS A 110 -0.94 -3.28 -12.84
CA LYS A 110 -0.18 -2.62 -11.76
C LYS A 110 1.18 -3.27 -11.52
N SER A 111 1.30 -4.59 -11.71
CA SER A 111 2.55 -5.33 -11.52
C SER A 111 3.61 -4.94 -12.54
N SER A 112 3.18 -4.65 -13.78
CA SER A 112 4.04 -4.31 -14.92
C SER A 112 5.02 -3.17 -14.61
N THR A 113 4.60 -2.19 -13.80
CA THR A 113 5.42 -1.02 -13.44
C THR A 113 6.68 -1.41 -12.67
N ILE A 114 6.59 -2.38 -11.75
CA ILE A 114 7.76 -2.83 -10.99
C ILE A 114 8.54 -3.85 -11.81
N LEU A 115 7.85 -4.76 -12.51
CA LEU A 115 8.49 -5.74 -13.37
C LEU A 115 9.40 -5.08 -14.41
N SER A 116 8.95 -4.02 -15.08
CA SER A 116 9.78 -3.31 -16.06
C SER A 116 11.05 -2.72 -15.44
N VAL A 117 10.98 -2.27 -14.18
CA VAL A 117 12.18 -1.78 -13.46
C VAL A 117 13.14 -2.92 -13.15
N VAL A 118 12.62 -4.08 -12.74
CA VAL A 118 13.42 -5.27 -12.40
C VAL A 118 14.10 -5.85 -13.64
N GLU A 119 13.39 -5.92 -14.77
CA GLU A 119 13.95 -6.35 -16.05
C GLU A 119 15.08 -5.44 -16.51
N ASN A 120 14.88 -4.11 -16.41
CA ASN A 120 15.92 -3.14 -16.71
C ASN A 120 17.15 -3.30 -15.81
N LEU A 121 16.97 -3.58 -14.51
CA LEU A 121 18.08 -3.81 -13.58
C LEU A 121 18.86 -5.08 -13.92
N ARG A 122 18.18 -6.17 -14.32
CA ARG A 122 18.84 -7.40 -14.79
C ARG A 122 19.70 -7.15 -16.03
N ASN A 123 19.22 -6.35 -16.97
CA ASN A 123 19.97 -6.01 -18.17
C ASN A 123 21.17 -5.09 -17.90
N PHE A 124 21.22 -4.42 -16.75
CA PHE A 124 22.29 -3.49 -16.38
C PHE A 124 23.49 -4.17 -15.71
N ALA A 125 23.31 -5.35 -15.10
CA ALA A 125 24.35 -6.12 -14.42
C ALA A 125 24.24 -7.61 -14.83
N PRO A 126 24.83 -8.02 -15.97
CA PRO A 126 24.77 -9.39 -16.48
C PRO A 126 25.49 -10.41 -15.59
#